data_AF-A0AA88NMW8-F1
#
_entry.id   AF-A0AA88NMW8-F1
#
_cell.length_a   1.000
_cell.length_b   1.000
_cell.length_c   1.000
_cell.angle_alpha   90.00
_cell.angle_beta   90.00
_cell.angle_gamma   90.00
#
_symmetry.space_group_name_H-M   'P 1'
#
loop_
_entity.id
_entity.type
_entity.pdbx_description
1 polymer ?
#
loop_
_entity_poly.entity_id
_entity_poly.type
_entity_poly.pdbx_seq_one_letter_code
_entity_poly.pdbx_strand_id
1 'polypeptide(L)'
;MARTGSGTLPNRRNIKLDSFLKRNTDPDFYARIRACEPCVVVSGSVSRVYMHAFAPRTLTAAVSFGRVRDIELVHDLPDFLSGKDRDRCQHIRIMYVTEKAAEKVHEKEGLTSSATSFRRTSYCPSITHTSGEVSLLKPTRSASVPNHPTAPSLYSSTSSLTVPPSLSDQSLRTIESGQVPRRISSALSRVLRRDCVDSEEEGEAELHLYVVSQTSKLYLHLQSSWNSFMIRSTLILDPLYRNRSTGSPAISWERTVHLFSQLSSELLQDEISVENLYLLLQELKTAAQHNITLRRVFWRSSEVCIFLVQTLEESLHSCQSPGGVYTADQLLLSILIVQTLAVMFRETETEAARISLLSAKKGALASRMLLALMCDPQLKTCTQGTLDSERQTLLSEYLDGACSLLFELLLLGHETRRCSSSETFLSVGWMFQVLQPHPHLFSFTGYQVQQVVSVLMELQESVPSPLHLVLLFQRCRLLLDCLQYSSQLAQYLRSHFSEEFRYFVKPSCTQENFLPCYPISKPTLRLVEHILTLML
;
A
#
# COMPACT_ATOMS: atom_id res chain seq x y z
N MET A 1 -21.60 40.12 1.45
CA MET A 1 -21.12 39.58 0.16
C MET A 1 -20.04 38.56 0.45
N ALA A 2 -20.20 37.32 -0.04
CA ALA A 2 -19.26 36.23 0.22
C ALA A 2 -18.04 36.29 -0.72
N ARG A 3 -16.88 35.87 -0.24
CA ARG A 3 -15.74 35.49 -1.09
C ARG A 3 -15.54 33.98 -0.99
N THR A 4 -15.92 33.29 -2.05
CA THR A 4 -15.59 31.89 -2.31
C THR A 4 -14.15 31.76 -2.81
N GLY A 5 -13.55 30.58 -2.63
CA GLY A 5 -12.48 30.10 -3.50
C GLY A 5 -11.04 30.58 -3.20
N SER A 6 -10.35 29.84 -2.33
CA SER A 6 -8.94 29.52 -2.56
C SER A 6 -8.66 28.11 -2.04
N GLY A 7 -8.47 27.16 -2.95
CA GLY A 7 -8.09 25.80 -2.58
C GLY A 7 -6.78 25.78 -1.78
N THR A 8 -6.71 24.88 -0.80
CA THR A 8 -5.58 24.72 0.11
C THR A 8 -4.28 24.38 -0.64
N LEU A 9 -3.34 25.31 -0.69
CA LEU A 9 -2.00 25.08 -1.24
C LEU A 9 -1.16 24.24 -0.25
N PRO A 10 -0.60 23.08 -0.65
CA PRO A 10 0.30 22.33 0.20
C PRO A 10 1.64 23.07 0.34
N ASN A 11 1.99 23.40 1.59
CA ASN A 11 3.30 23.82 2.08
C ASN A 11 4.13 24.72 1.11
N ARG A 12 3.76 26.01 1.01
CA ARG A 12 4.47 27.15 0.38
C ARG A 12 5.62 26.75 -0.57
N ARG A 13 5.31 26.02 -1.65
CA ARG A 13 6.32 25.44 -2.55
C ARG A 13 7.27 26.52 -3.02
N ASN A 14 8.58 26.32 -2.80
CA ASN A 14 9.59 27.21 -3.34
C ASN A 14 9.47 27.19 -4.87
N ILE A 15 8.97 28.27 -5.47
CA ILE A 15 8.66 28.36 -6.91
C ILE A 15 9.89 28.03 -7.76
N LYS A 16 11.09 28.34 -7.27
CA LYS A 16 12.35 28.00 -7.94
C LYS A 16 12.62 26.48 -7.92
N LEU A 17 12.31 25.80 -6.81
CA LEU A 17 12.40 24.34 -6.70
C LEU A 17 11.34 23.64 -7.56
N ASP A 18 10.08 24.07 -7.49
CA ASP A 18 8.97 23.51 -8.30
C ASP A 18 9.27 23.66 -9.81
N SER A 19 9.76 24.83 -10.23
CA SER A 19 10.23 25.09 -11.60
C SER A 19 11.46 24.26 -11.97
N PHE A 20 12.41 24.07 -11.05
CA PHE A 20 13.59 23.24 -11.28
C PHE A 20 13.18 21.77 -11.49
N LEU A 21 12.35 21.22 -10.61
CA LEU A 21 11.85 19.84 -10.69
C LEU A 21 11.11 19.60 -12.00
N LYS A 22 10.18 20.49 -12.39
CA LYS A 22 9.45 20.41 -13.68
C LYS A 22 10.35 20.46 -14.92
N ARG A 23 11.51 21.13 -14.84
CA ARG A 23 12.46 21.27 -15.98
C ARG A 23 13.49 20.14 -16.05
N ASN A 24 13.82 19.51 -14.92
CA ASN A 24 14.94 18.56 -14.80
C ASN A 24 14.47 17.14 -14.45
N THR A 25 13.16 16.89 -14.40
CA THR A 25 12.61 15.55 -14.20
C THR A 25 11.52 15.26 -15.24
N ASP A 26 11.42 13.98 -15.59
CA ASP A 26 10.36 13.45 -16.43
C ASP A 26 8.96 13.71 -15.80
N PRO A 27 7.91 13.98 -16.59
CA PRO A 27 6.57 14.28 -16.06
C PRO A 27 6.01 13.20 -15.13
N ASP A 28 6.23 11.92 -15.42
CA ASP A 28 5.77 10.83 -14.56
C ASP A 28 6.58 10.76 -13.27
N PHE A 29 7.88 11.08 -13.32
CA PHE A 29 8.69 11.23 -12.11
C PHE A 29 8.20 12.40 -11.25
N TYR A 30 7.96 13.55 -11.86
CA TYR A 30 7.45 14.74 -11.17
C TYR A 30 6.11 14.48 -10.48
N ALA A 31 5.17 13.78 -11.15
CA ALA A 31 3.86 13.43 -10.60
C ALA A 31 3.90 12.47 -9.38
N ARG A 32 5.00 11.72 -9.22
CA ARG A 32 5.25 10.80 -8.09
C ARG A 32 5.88 11.46 -6.87
N ILE A 33 6.39 12.69 -6.96
CA ILE A 33 7.00 13.41 -5.82
C ILE A 33 5.92 13.67 -4.75
N ARG A 34 6.15 13.17 -3.52
CA ARG A 34 5.19 13.26 -2.40
C ARG A 34 5.42 14.46 -1.50
N ALA A 35 6.66 14.61 -1.04
CA ALA A 35 7.07 15.68 -0.15
C ALA A 35 8.39 16.28 -0.65
N CYS A 36 8.60 17.56 -0.33
CA CYS A 36 9.88 18.25 -0.47
C CYS A 36 10.04 19.11 0.77
N GLU A 37 11.00 18.77 1.64
CA GLU A 37 11.27 19.50 2.88
C GLU A 37 12.77 19.81 2.98
N PRO A 38 13.16 20.95 3.56
CA PRO A 38 14.55 21.27 3.83
C PRO A 38 15.06 20.42 5.01
N CYS A 39 16.12 19.64 4.78
CA CYS A 39 16.78 18.86 5.80
C CYS A 39 18.31 18.91 5.64
N VAL A 40 19.02 18.57 6.72
CA VAL A 40 20.45 18.23 6.67
C VAL A 40 20.55 16.72 6.51
N VAL A 41 21.28 16.29 5.49
CA VAL A 41 21.51 14.86 5.19
C VAL A 41 22.91 14.47 5.63
N VAL A 42 23.02 13.37 6.36
CA VAL A 42 24.30 12.76 6.79
C VAL A 42 24.30 11.27 6.44
N SER A 43 25.28 10.83 5.67
CA SER A 43 25.63 9.43 5.47
C SER A 43 27.14 9.29 5.19
N GLY A 44 27.66 8.06 5.21
CA GLY A 44 29.07 7.80 4.88
C GLY A 44 29.47 8.20 3.44
N SER A 45 28.50 8.29 2.52
CA SER A 45 28.72 8.72 1.12
C SER A 45 28.31 10.17 0.83
N VAL A 46 27.58 10.83 1.75
CA VAL A 46 27.07 12.20 1.59
C VAL A 46 27.36 12.99 2.87
N SER A 47 28.55 13.60 2.92
CA SER A 47 28.93 14.50 4.01
C SER A 47 28.29 15.89 3.86
N ARG A 48 27.10 16.04 4.45
CA ARG A 48 26.40 17.31 4.74
C ARG A 48 26.00 18.14 3.52
N VAL A 49 24.76 17.93 3.05
CA VAL A 49 24.06 18.89 2.17
C VAL A 49 23.00 19.64 2.98
N TYR A 50 23.14 20.96 3.08
CA TYR A 50 22.07 21.85 3.56
C TYR A 50 21.17 22.24 2.39
N MET A 51 19.94 21.69 2.33
CA MET A 51 18.92 22.18 1.39
C MET A 51 18.26 23.48 1.89
N HIS A 52 19.01 24.58 1.92
CA HIS A 52 18.45 25.90 2.21
C HIS A 52 18.23 26.73 0.94
N ALA A 53 16.97 27.12 0.71
CA ALA A 53 16.45 28.21 -0.16
C ALA A 53 16.80 28.25 -1.67
N PHE A 54 17.90 27.68 -2.14
CA PHE A 54 18.34 27.76 -3.53
C PHE A 54 17.79 26.62 -4.39
N ALA A 55 17.59 26.88 -5.68
CA ALA A 55 17.29 25.81 -6.63
C ALA A 55 18.51 24.87 -6.68
N PRO A 56 18.34 23.55 -6.45
CA PRO A 56 19.45 22.62 -6.50
C PRO A 56 20.04 22.58 -7.91
N ARG A 57 21.34 22.24 -8.03
CA ARG A 57 22.01 22.13 -9.33
C ARG A 57 21.81 20.76 -9.97
N THR A 58 21.60 19.74 -9.16
CA THR A 58 21.47 18.33 -9.54
C THR A 58 20.47 17.64 -8.61
N LEU A 59 19.94 16.49 -9.05
CA LEU A 59 19.21 15.56 -8.21
C LEU A 59 20.01 14.27 -8.08
N THR A 60 20.25 13.83 -6.86
CA THR A 60 20.94 12.57 -6.55
C THR A 60 19.97 11.68 -5.79
N ALA A 61 19.77 10.44 -6.27
CA ALA A 61 19.03 9.45 -5.51
C ALA A 61 19.90 8.96 -4.33
N ALA A 62 19.42 9.13 -3.10
CA ALA A 62 20.15 8.70 -1.90
C ALA A 62 19.98 7.20 -1.64
N VAL A 63 18.74 6.76 -1.41
CA VAL A 63 18.38 5.36 -1.10
C VAL A 63 17.09 5.00 -1.84
N SER A 64 16.96 3.75 -2.30
CA SER A 64 15.73 3.21 -2.86
C SER A 64 15.00 2.35 -1.82
N PHE A 65 13.66 2.42 -1.77
CA PHE A 65 12.87 1.66 -0.78
C PHE A 65 13.12 0.15 -0.81
N GLY A 66 13.51 -0.41 -1.96
CA GLY A 66 13.89 -1.83 -2.08
C GLY A 66 15.19 -2.23 -1.38
N ARG A 67 15.93 -1.27 -0.79
CA ARG A 67 17.10 -1.53 0.08
C ARG A 67 16.87 -1.12 1.53
N VAL A 68 15.76 -0.45 1.84
CA VAL A 68 15.46 0.02 3.19
C VAL A 68 15.05 -1.17 4.04
N ARG A 69 15.80 -1.39 5.12
CA ARG A 69 15.50 -2.38 6.15
C ARG A 69 14.74 -1.76 7.34
N ASP A 70 14.88 -0.45 7.60
CA ASP A 70 14.09 0.23 8.63
C ASP A 70 14.00 1.77 8.47
N ILE A 71 12.97 2.38 9.09
CA ILE A 71 12.79 3.85 9.18
C ILE A 71 12.32 4.25 10.59
N GLU A 72 13.21 4.86 11.35
CA GLU A 72 13.00 5.23 12.76
C GLU A 72 13.01 6.75 12.96
N LEU A 73 12.27 7.23 13.97
CA LEU A 73 12.38 8.59 14.48
C LEU A 73 13.24 8.55 15.75
N VAL A 74 14.44 9.11 15.69
CA VAL A 74 15.40 9.12 16.81
C VAL A 74 15.11 10.32 17.72
N HIS A 75 15.21 10.08 19.03
CA HIS A 75 14.98 11.08 20.07
C HIS A 75 16.29 11.61 20.66
N ASP A 76 17.12 12.23 19.81
CA ASP A 76 18.36 12.90 20.18
C ASP A 76 18.34 14.40 19.81
N LEU A 77 19.39 15.12 20.20
CA LEU A 77 19.56 16.54 19.92
C LEU A 77 20.91 16.75 19.23
N PRO A 78 20.98 16.89 17.89
CA PRO A 78 22.26 16.92 17.16
C PRO A 78 23.15 18.09 17.55
N ASP A 79 24.40 17.81 17.95
CA ASP A 79 25.37 18.81 18.43
C ASP A 79 25.82 19.82 17.36
N PHE A 80 25.59 19.52 16.08
CA PHE A 80 25.91 20.43 14.97
C PHE A 80 24.78 21.42 14.64
N LEU A 81 23.60 21.30 15.28
CA LEU A 81 22.56 22.33 15.27
C LEU A 81 22.61 23.13 16.58
N SER A 82 22.17 24.38 16.55
CA SER A 82 22.22 25.26 17.72
C SER A 82 20.92 26.04 17.92
N GLY A 83 20.64 26.39 19.18
CA GLY A 83 19.41 27.08 19.58
C GLY A 83 18.14 26.39 19.06
N LYS A 84 17.18 27.20 18.61
CA LYS A 84 15.84 26.74 18.17
C LYS A 84 15.86 25.70 17.04
N ASP A 85 16.93 25.63 16.26
CA ASP A 85 17.05 24.65 15.18
C ASP A 85 17.41 23.26 15.72
N ARG A 86 18.12 23.19 16.86
CA ARG A 86 18.37 21.95 17.61
C ARG A 86 17.08 21.45 18.27
N ASP A 87 16.40 22.34 18.99
CA ASP A 87 15.19 22.02 19.79
C ASP A 87 13.98 21.61 18.93
N ARG A 88 13.97 22.01 17.65
CA ARG A 88 12.86 21.77 16.71
C ARG A 88 13.22 20.77 15.61
N CYS A 89 14.37 20.10 15.73
CA CYS A 89 14.81 19.08 14.80
C CYS A 89 14.01 17.79 14.96
N GLN A 90 13.54 17.21 13.85
CA GLN A 90 13.16 15.81 13.78
C GLN A 90 14.35 15.03 13.17
N HIS A 91 14.96 14.10 13.93
CA HIS A 91 15.97 13.19 13.40
C HIS A 91 15.28 11.90 12.93
N ILE A 92 15.40 11.62 11.64
CA ILE A 92 14.91 10.38 10.99
C ILE A 92 16.13 9.55 10.61
N ARG A 93 16.20 8.31 11.09
CA ARG A 93 17.22 7.32 10.73
C ARG A 93 16.63 6.33 9.74
N ILE A 94 17.33 6.09 8.64
CA ILE A 94 16.97 5.10 7.62
C ILE A 94 18.11 4.08 7.55
N MET A 95 17.84 2.83 7.93
CA MET A 95 18.79 1.72 7.80
C MET A 95 18.57 1.04 6.45
N TYR A 96 19.65 0.85 5.67
CA TYR A 96 19.58 0.30 4.32
C TYR A 96 20.80 -0.54 3.95
N VAL A 97 20.61 -1.47 3.02
CA VAL A 97 21.68 -2.31 2.48
C VAL A 97 22.49 -1.56 1.42
N THR A 98 23.81 -1.57 1.54
CA THR A 98 24.73 -1.03 0.53
C THR A 98 24.97 -2.01 -0.61
N GLU A 99 25.35 -1.50 -1.79
CA GLU A 99 25.92 -2.37 -2.81
C GLU A 99 27.40 -2.57 -2.51
N LYS A 100 27.80 -3.84 -2.31
CA LYS A 100 29.20 -4.28 -2.33
C LYS A 100 29.84 -3.68 -3.58
N ALA A 101 30.81 -2.79 -3.41
CA ALA A 101 31.57 -2.28 -4.53
C ALA A 101 32.26 -3.48 -5.18
N ALA A 102 32.03 -3.71 -6.48
CA ALA A 102 32.75 -4.76 -7.19
C ALA A 102 34.24 -4.47 -7.04
N GLU A 103 34.96 -5.37 -6.37
CA GLU A 103 36.38 -5.23 -6.14
C GLU A 103 37.05 -5.10 -7.50
N LYS A 104 37.66 -3.94 -7.75
CA LYS A 104 38.56 -3.80 -8.88
C LYS A 104 39.78 -4.64 -8.55
N VAL A 105 39.79 -5.86 -9.07
CA VAL A 105 40.96 -6.73 -9.11
C VAL A 105 42.14 -5.89 -9.60
N HIS A 106 43.11 -5.68 -8.72
CA HIS A 106 44.31 -4.91 -9.01
C HIS A 106 45.27 -5.78 -9.84
N GLU A 107 44.98 -5.97 -11.12
CA GLU A 107 46.01 -6.36 -12.07
C GLU A 107 46.94 -5.14 -12.30
N LYS A 108 48.07 -5.18 -11.60
CA LYS A 108 49.23 -4.38 -11.94
C LYS A 108 49.89 -5.01 -13.17
N GLU A 109 49.64 -4.44 -14.34
CA GLU A 109 50.65 -4.40 -15.39
C GLU A 109 50.48 -3.09 -16.17
N GLY A 110 51.57 -2.35 -16.32
CA GLY A 110 51.54 -0.98 -16.83
C GLY A 110 52.04 -0.88 -18.25
N LEU A 111 51.46 0.03 -19.04
CA LEU A 111 52.20 1.02 -19.84
C LEU A 111 51.27 2.08 -20.46
N THR A 112 51.55 3.33 -20.09
CA THR A 112 51.33 4.63 -20.78
C THR A 112 50.33 4.79 -21.94
N SER A 113 49.52 5.85 -21.81
CA SER A 113 49.03 6.77 -22.88
C SER A 113 47.99 6.22 -23.88
N SER A 114 46.81 6.80 -24.00
CA SER A 114 46.61 8.21 -24.38
C SER A 114 45.19 8.72 -24.09
N ALA A 115 45.03 10.04 -24.01
CA ALA A 115 43.73 10.69 -23.87
C ALA A 115 43.15 11.06 -25.24
N THR A 116 41.90 10.67 -25.51
CA THR A 116 41.12 11.18 -26.65
C THR A 116 39.78 11.71 -26.17
N SER A 117 39.71 13.04 -25.99
CA SER A 117 38.41 13.72 -25.96
C SER A 117 37.83 13.74 -27.38
N PHE A 118 36.55 13.43 -27.53
CA PHE A 118 35.80 13.84 -28.72
C PHE A 118 34.48 14.52 -28.35
N ARG A 119 34.52 15.86 -28.40
CA ARG A 119 33.34 16.66 -28.73
C ARG A 119 32.90 16.29 -30.16
N ARG A 120 31.60 16.15 -30.40
CA ARG A 120 30.90 16.67 -31.60
C ARG A 120 29.38 16.58 -31.39
N THR A 121 28.73 17.73 -31.17
CA THR A 121 27.98 18.54 -32.15
C THR A 121 26.60 18.01 -32.50
N SER A 122 25.62 18.72 -31.96
CA SER A 122 24.32 19.02 -32.55
C SER A 122 24.24 18.95 -34.09
N TYR A 123 23.21 18.29 -34.61
CA TYR A 123 22.50 18.72 -35.82
C TYR A 123 21.01 18.40 -35.69
N CYS A 124 20.17 19.43 -35.80
CA CYS A 124 18.74 19.30 -36.07
C CYS A 124 18.51 19.48 -37.59
N PRO A 125 17.46 18.87 -38.15
CA PRO A 125 16.77 19.39 -39.32
C PRO A 125 15.41 20.01 -38.91
N SER A 126 15.02 21.10 -39.58
CA SER A 126 13.71 21.75 -39.40
C SER A 126 13.21 22.32 -40.73
N ILE A 127 12.22 21.66 -41.34
CA ILE A 127 11.43 22.03 -42.54
C ILE A 127 10.11 21.22 -42.46
N THR A 128 8.88 21.65 -42.77
CA THR A 128 8.20 22.98 -42.83
C THR A 128 6.68 22.69 -42.71
N HIS A 129 5.85 23.70 -42.41
CA HIS A 129 4.39 23.59 -42.30
C HIS A 129 3.64 23.20 -43.59
N THR A 130 2.52 22.48 -43.43
CA THR A 130 1.29 22.67 -44.23
C THR A 130 0.04 22.32 -43.42
N SER A 131 -1.11 22.85 -43.81
CA SER A 131 -2.36 22.95 -43.04
C SER A 131 -3.53 22.12 -43.62
N GLY A 132 -4.52 21.82 -42.77
CA GLY A 132 -5.75 21.07 -43.11
C GLY A 132 -5.77 19.68 -42.43
N GLU A 133 -6.91 19.12 -42.00
CA GLU A 133 -8.31 19.57 -42.08
C GLU A 133 -9.11 18.90 -40.93
N VAL A 134 -10.31 19.40 -40.63
CA VAL A 134 -11.16 18.89 -39.54
C VAL A 134 -11.89 17.60 -39.97
N SER A 135 -11.82 16.53 -39.16
CA SER A 135 -12.81 15.45 -39.23
C SER A 135 -13.33 15.04 -37.85
N LEU A 136 -14.65 14.85 -37.77
CA LEU A 136 -15.42 14.68 -36.54
C LEU A 136 -15.73 13.19 -36.34
N LEU A 137 -15.03 12.51 -35.42
CA LEU A 137 -15.26 11.09 -35.13
C LEU A 137 -15.67 10.86 -33.68
N LYS A 138 -16.86 10.27 -33.50
CA LYS A 138 -17.41 9.83 -32.20
C LYS A 138 -16.57 8.67 -31.65
N PRO A 139 -16.28 8.60 -30.34
CA PRO A 139 -15.68 7.41 -29.74
C PRO A 139 -16.78 6.36 -29.47
N THR A 140 -16.87 5.35 -30.33
CA THR A 140 -17.65 4.13 -30.05
C THR A 140 -16.91 3.28 -29.01
N ARG A 141 -17.61 2.74 -28.00
CA ARG A 141 -17.05 1.76 -27.06
C ARG A 141 -16.56 0.52 -27.82
N SER A 142 -15.27 0.21 -27.77
CA SER A 142 -14.77 -1.12 -28.14
C SER A 142 -14.94 -2.08 -26.98
N ALA A 143 -15.96 -2.95 -27.06
CA ALA A 143 -16.10 -4.07 -26.15
C ALA A 143 -15.07 -5.16 -26.51
N SER A 144 -14.19 -5.50 -25.58
CA SER A 144 -13.23 -6.61 -25.71
C SER A 144 -13.11 -7.29 -24.35
N VAL A 145 -14.05 -8.18 -24.07
CA VAL A 145 -14.12 -8.98 -22.84
C VAL A 145 -13.11 -10.13 -22.93
N PRO A 146 -12.22 -10.31 -21.93
CA PRO A 146 -11.58 -11.59 -21.69
C PRO A 146 -12.48 -12.42 -20.75
N ASN A 147 -13.16 -13.41 -21.34
CA ASN A 147 -13.82 -14.59 -20.77
C ASN A 147 -14.26 -14.59 -19.28
N HIS A 148 -15.56 -14.82 -19.07
CA HIS A 148 -16.13 -15.20 -17.77
C HIS A 148 -15.44 -16.45 -17.17
N PRO A 149 -15.19 -16.49 -15.85
CA PRO A 149 -15.04 -17.75 -15.14
C PRO A 149 -16.42 -18.33 -14.82
N THR A 150 -16.76 -19.45 -15.46
CA THR A 150 -17.86 -20.31 -14.99
C THR A 150 -17.55 -20.83 -13.59
N ALA A 151 -18.57 -21.00 -12.74
CA ALA A 151 -18.42 -21.42 -11.35
C ALA A 151 -17.56 -22.69 -11.19
N PRO A 152 -16.70 -22.78 -10.15
CA PRO A 152 -15.91 -23.98 -9.88
C PRO A 152 -16.81 -25.12 -9.39
N SER A 153 -17.09 -26.09 -10.25
CA SER A 153 -17.79 -27.31 -9.87
C SER A 153 -16.93 -28.13 -8.91
N LEU A 154 -17.49 -28.44 -7.75
CA LEU A 154 -16.95 -29.37 -6.75
C LEU A 154 -16.65 -30.74 -7.39
N TYR A 155 -15.40 -31.21 -7.27
CA TYR A 155 -15.08 -32.64 -7.43
C TYR A 155 -14.04 -33.07 -6.40
N SER A 156 -14.44 -34.02 -5.55
CA SER A 156 -13.59 -34.67 -4.56
C SER A 156 -12.42 -35.40 -5.23
N SER A 157 -11.21 -35.21 -4.71
CA SER A 157 -10.04 -35.98 -5.13
C SER A 157 -9.96 -37.30 -4.36
N THR A 158 -10.42 -38.39 -4.97
CA THR A 158 -10.12 -39.76 -4.49
C THR A 158 -8.87 -40.28 -5.20
N SER A 159 -7.98 -40.91 -4.44
CA SER A 159 -6.65 -41.35 -4.88
C SER A 159 -6.64 -42.33 -6.05
N SER A 160 -5.73 -42.16 -7.00
CA SER A 160 -5.07 -43.29 -7.68
C SER A 160 -3.78 -42.87 -8.41
N LEU A 161 -2.79 -43.78 -8.39
CA LEU A 161 -1.46 -43.61 -8.97
C LEU A 161 -1.49 -43.83 -10.48
N THR A 162 -0.86 -42.96 -11.29
CA THR A 162 -0.32 -43.37 -12.60
C THR A 162 0.84 -42.47 -13.04
N VAL A 163 1.99 -43.09 -13.34
CA VAL A 163 3.16 -42.44 -13.97
C VAL A 163 3.11 -42.63 -15.48
N PRO A 164 3.41 -41.60 -16.27
CA PRO A 164 4.10 -41.75 -17.56
C PRO A 164 5.34 -40.82 -17.68
N PRO A 165 6.19 -40.95 -18.72
CA PRO A 165 7.63 -40.95 -18.50
C PRO A 165 8.40 -39.72 -19.03
N SER A 166 9.69 -39.68 -18.70
CA SER A 166 10.70 -38.78 -19.26
C SER A 166 11.00 -39.08 -20.73
N LEU A 167 11.24 -38.03 -21.54
CA LEU A 167 12.07 -38.09 -22.76
C LEU A 167 12.57 -36.70 -23.20
N SER A 168 13.89 -36.54 -23.09
CA SER A 168 14.86 -35.67 -23.82
C SER A 168 14.43 -34.47 -24.68
N ASP A 169 15.18 -33.38 -24.46
CA ASP A 169 15.58 -32.31 -25.40
C ASP A 169 15.31 -32.47 -26.90
N GLN A 170 14.75 -31.43 -27.53
CA GLN A 170 15.37 -30.84 -28.72
C GLN A 170 14.91 -29.41 -29.09
N SER A 171 15.91 -28.60 -29.48
CA SER A 171 15.84 -27.51 -30.47
C SER A 171 15.23 -26.15 -30.09
N LEU A 172 16.14 -25.23 -29.74
CA LEU A 172 15.97 -23.78 -29.79
C LEU A 172 15.55 -23.28 -31.19
N ARG A 173 14.50 -22.46 -31.30
CA ARG A 173 14.45 -21.37 -32.30
C ARG A 173 13.88 -20.07 -31.74
N THR A 174 14.69 -19.03 -31.85
CA THR A 174 14.43 -17.65 -31.46
C THR A 174 13.31 -17.02 -32.29
N ILE A 175 12.39 -16.31 -31.63
CA ILE A 175 11.58 -15.26 -32.26
C ILE A 175 11.72 -13.99 -31.43
N GLU A 176 12.28 -12.95 -32.05
CA GLU A 176 12.41 -11.61 -31.46
C GLU A 176 11.08 -10.85 -31.54
N SER A 177 10.60 -10.28 -30.43
CA SER A 177 9.68 -9.14 -30.47
C SER A 177 9.53 -8.45 -29.09
N GLY A 178 9.25 -7.15 -29.09
CA GLY A 178 8.66 -6.44 -27.95
C GLY A 178 9.60 -5.92 -26.87
N GLN A 179 10.05 -4.67 -26.96
CA GLN A 179 10.73 -3.98 -25.87
C GLN A 179 9.75 -3.57 -24.74
N VAL A 180 9.57 -4.46 -23.76
CA VAL A 180 8.87 -4.15 -22.49
C VAL A 180 9.69 -3.15 -21.64
N PRO A 181 9.10 -2.29 -20.78
CA PRO A 181 9.84 -1.35 -19.92
C PRO A 181 10.77 -2.03 -18.90
N ARG A 182 12.01 -2.32 -19.32
CA ARG A 182 13.03 -3.15 -18.61
C ARG A 182 13.40 -2.70 -17.19
N ARG A 183 13.01 -1.51 -16.72
CA ARG A 183 13.48 -0.94 -15.43
C ARG A 183 12.82 -1.59 -14.20
N ILE A 184 11.52 -1.85 -14.22
CA ILE A 184 10.83 -2.41 -13.03
C ILE A 184 11.10 -3.91 -12.90
N SER A 185 11.09 -4.65 -14.01
CA SER A 185 11.45 -6.08 -14.00
C SER A 185 12.91 -6.29 -13.56
N SER A 186 13.87 -5.51 -14.07
CA SER A 186 15.27 -5.66 -13.64
C SER A 186 15.50 -5.31 -12.16
N ALA A 187 14.70 -4.44 -11.56
CA ALA A 187 14.75 -4.18 -10.11
C ALA A 187 14.21 -5.37 -9.31
N LEU A 188 13.01 -5.87 -9.64
CA LEU A 188 12.40 -7.02 -8.96
C LEU A 188 13.21 -8.31 -9.15
N SER A 189 13.70 -8.58 -10.36
CA SER A 189 14.60 -9.73 -10.64
C SER A 189 15.95 -9.63 -9.92
N ARG A 190 16.40 -8.43 -9.52
CA ARG A 190 17.63 -8.25 -8.71
C ARG A 190 17.40 -8.35 -7.21
N VAL A 191 16.16 -8.17 -6.74
CA VAL A 191 15.75 -8.50 -5.37
C VAL A 191 15.61 -10.02 -5.26
N LEU A 192 14.83 -10.63 -6.16
CA LEU A 192 14.59 -12.08 -6.16
C LEU A 192 15.82 -12.95 -6.45
N ARG A 193 16.89 -12.41 -7.08
CA ARG A 193 18.16 -13.13 -7.28
C ARG A 193 19.17 -12.98 -6.14
N ARG A 194 19.00 -12.02 -5.21
CA ARG A 194 19.99 -11.77 -4.16
C ARG A 194 19.79 -12.68 -2.95
N ASP A 195 18.55 -12.88 -2.53
CA ASP A 195 18.28 -13.43 -1.19
C ASP A 195 18.17 -14.98 -1.16
N CYS A 196 18.47 -15.68 -2.28
CA CYS A 196 18.41 -17.15 -2.38
C CYS A 196 19.78 -17.85 -2.51
N VAL A 197 20.90 -17.12 -2.49
CA VAL A 197 22.25 -17.72 -2.56
C VAL A 197 23.17 -17.03 -1.55
N ASP A 198 23.49 -17.79 -0.50
CA ASP A 198 24.52 -17.60 0.54
C ASP A 198 24.63 -16.24 1.26
N SER A 199 24.66 -16.35 2.59
CA SER A 199 24.89 -15.28 3.56
C SER A 199 26.33 -14.76 3.52
N GLU A 200 26.73 -14.08 2.45
CA GLU A 200 27.84 -13.12 2.51
C GLU A 200 27.35 -11.79 3.10
N GLU A 201 28.07 -11.26 4.09
CA GLU A 201 27.71 -10.08 4.88
C GLU A 201 27.26 -8.89 4.01
N GLU A 202 25.94 -8.67 3.94
CA GLU A 202 25.36 -7.46 3.35
C GLU A 202 25.73 -6.25 4.22
N GLY A 203 26.62 -5.38 3.73
CA GLY A 203 27.01 -4.18 4.47
C GLY A 203 25.82 -3.24 4.70
N GLU A 204 25.29 -3.22 5.93
CA GLU A 204 24.28 -2.26 6.35
C GLU A 204 24.89 -0.86 6.51
N ALA A 205 24.12 0.17 6.16
CA ALA A 205 24.48 1.57 6.34
C ALA A 205 23.30 2.42 6.80
N GLU A 206 23.62 3.55 7.42
CA GLU A 206 22.65 4.50 7.93
C GLU A 206 22.63 5.79 7.09
N LEU A 207 21.42 6.29 6.86
CA LEU A 207 21.15 7.61 6.31
C LEU A 207 20.33 8.40 7.33
N HIS A 208 20.89 9.51 7.81
CA HIS A 208 20.26 10.38 8.80
C HIS A 208 19.71 11.64 8.11
N LEU A 209 18.44 11.95 8.37
CA LEU A 209 17.77 13.16 7.90
C LEU A 209 17.38 13.99 9.11
N TYR A 210 17.97 15.19 9.23
CA TYR A 210 17.68 16.13 10.31
C TYR A 210 16.79 17.24 9.73
N VAL A 211 15.49 17.17 10.02
CA VAL A 211 14.50 18.12 9.49
C VAL A 211 14.28 19.23 10.52
N VAL A 212 14.68 20.45 10.20
CA VAL A 212 14.60 21.62 11.10
C VAL A 212 13.17 22.20 11.09
N SER A 213 12.20 21.37 11.47
CA SER A 213 10.78 21.72 11.50
C SER A 213 10.03 20.75 12.42
N GLN A 214 9.58 21.25 13.57
CA GLN A 214 8.80 20.47 14.52
C GLN A 214 7.45 19.99 13.94
N THR A 215 6.94 20.69 12.91
CA THR A 215 5.71 20.36 12.17
C THR A 215 5.97 19.65 10.84
N SER A 216 7.20 19.13 10.61
CA SER A 216 7.52 18.29 9.45
C SER A 216 6.62 17.07 9.41
N LYS A 217 6.22 16.68 8.19
CA LYS A 217 5.51 15.42 7.93
C LYS A 217 6.40 14.39 7.22
N LEU A 218 7.68 14.70 7.02
CA LEU A 218 8.59 13.87 6.21
C LEU A 218 8.70 12.45 6.74
N TYR A 219 8.81 12.25 8.06
CA TYR A 219 8.84 10.91 8.67
C TYR A 219 7.60 10.09 8.32
N LEU A 220 6.41 10.67 8.50
CA LEU A 220 5.13 10.00 8.23
C LEU A 220 4.99 9.67 6.74
N HIS A 221 5.36 10.60 5.85
CA HIS A 221 5.34 10.35 4.41
C HIS A 221 6.34 9.28 3.98
N LEU A 222 7.52 9.21 4.59
CA LEU A 222 8.50 8.15 4.36
C LEU A 222 7.97 6.78 4.83
N GLN A 223 7.45 6.70 6.05
CA GLN A 223 6.90 5.46 6.62
C GLN A 223 5.69 4.95 5.81
N SER A 224 4.74 5.84 5.47
CA SER A 224 3.55 5.52 4.68
C SER A 224 3.91 5.10 3.23
N SER A 225 4.89 5.78 2.61
CA SER A 225 5.42 5.40 1.28
C SER A 225 6.17 4.07 1.31
N TRP A 226 6.95 3.78 2.36
CA TRP A 226 7.68 2.54 2.52
C TRP A 226 6.71 1.36 2.75
N ASN A 227 5.75 1.49 3.67
CA ASN A 227 4.68 0.50 3.86
C ASN A 227 3.94 0.19 2.56
N SER A 228 3.53 1.23 1.82
CA SER A 228 2.88 1.10 0.51
C SER A 228 3.78 0.36 -0.51
N PHE A 229 5.07 0.68 -0.54
CA PHE A 229 6.05 0.00 -1.39
C PHE A 229 6.21 -1.48 -1.01
N MET A 230 6.29 -1.82 0.27
CA MET A 230 6.46 -3.20 0.74
C MET A 230 5.23 -4.05 0.40
N ILE A 231 4.03 -3.56 0.71
CA ILE A 231 2.75 -4.21 0.36
C ILE A 231 2.68 -4.43 -1.15
N ARG A 232 2.90 -3.37 -1.95
CA ARG A 232 2.80 -3.43 -3.41
C ARG A 232 3.85 -4.35 -4.05
N SER A 233 5.10 -4.28 -3.61
CA SER A 233 6.18 -5.12 -4.14
C SER A 233 6.00 -6.58 -3.77
N THR A 234 5.40 -6.90 -2.62
CA THR A 234 4.97 -8.28 -2.30
C THR A 234 3.80 -8.72 -3.17
N LEU A 235 2.72 -7.94 -3.26
CA LEU A 235 1.53 -8.32 -4.06
C LEU A 235 1.84 -8.55 -5.55
N ILE A 236 2.79 -7.82 -6.15
CA ILE A 236 3.20 -8.02 -7.55
C ILE A 236 3.81 -9.40 -7.81
N LEU A 237 4.27 -10.11 -6.77
CA LEU A 237 4.79 -11.48 -6.88
C LEU A 237 3.67 -12.53 -6.95
N ASP A 238 2.44 -12.18 -6.60
CA ASP A 238 1.28 -13.07 -6.66
C ASP A 238 0.83 -13.27 -8.12
N PRO A 239 0.69 -14.51 -8.62
CA PRO A 239 0.28 -14.76 -10.00
C PRO A 239 -1.09 -14.17 -10.37
N LEU A 240 -2.05 -14.18 -9.44
CA LEU A 240 -3.41 -13.68 -9.66
C LEU A 240 -3.44 -12.14 -9.67
N TYR A 241 -2.62 -11.50 -8.85
CA TYR A 241 -2.41 -10.05 -8.87
C TYR A 241 -1.64 -9.62 -10.15
N ARG A 242 -0.62 -10.38 -10.53
CA ARG A 242 0.22 -10.10 -11.70
C ARG A 242 -0.52 -10.23 -13.03
N ASN A 243 -1.40 -11.23 -13.18
CA ASN A 243 -2.18 -11.41 -14.40
C ASN A 243 -3.23 -10.30 -14.63
N ARG A 244 -3.65 -9.61 -13.56
CA ARG A 244 -4.47 -8.39 -13.64
C ARG A 244 -3.65 -7.12 -13.93
N SER A 245 -2.31 -7.22 -13.84
CA SER A 245 -1.37 -6.08 -13.94
C SER A 245 -0.73 -5.89 -15.33
N THR A 246 -1.23 -6.55 -16.37
CA THR A 246 -0.75 -6.33 -17.75
C THR A 246 -1.07 -4.90 -18.19
N GLY A 247 -0.04 -4.15 -18.57
CA GLY A 247 -0.07 -2.69 -18.54
C GLY A 247 -1.11 -2.06 -19.47
N SER A 248 -2.14 -1.45 -18.89
CA SER A 248 -2.93 -0.44 -19.58
C SER A 248 -2.03 0.71 -20.05
N PRO A 249 -2.28 1.31 -21.22
CA PRO A 249 -1.52 2.47 -21.69
C PRO A 249 -1.62 3.65 -20.71
N ALA A 250 -0.64 4.54 -20.71
CA ALA A 250 -0.64 5.71 -19.84
C ALA A 250 -1.80 6.66 -20.21
N ILE A 251 -2.87 6.64 -19.41
CA ILE A 251 -4.04 7.51 -19.57
C ILE A 251 -3.71 8.89 -19.00
N SER A 252 -4.06 9.97 -19.73
CA SER A 252 -3.83 11.33 -19.25
C SER A 252 -4.65 11.65 -17.98
N TRP A 253 -4.24 12.70 -17.26
CA TRP A 253 -4.97 13.19 -16.08
C TRP A 253 -6.42 13.56 -16.44
N GLU A 254 -6.60 14.33 -17.52
CA GLU A 254 -7.88 14.84 -18.00
C GLU A 254 -8.81 13.69 -18.41
N ARG A 255 -8.26 12.70 -19.12
CA ARG A 255 -9.03 11.50 -19.52
C ARG A 255 -9.41 10.65 -18.31
N THR A 256 -8.55 10.54 -17.31
CA THR A 256 -8.88 9.85 -16.04
C THR A 256 -9.99 10.58 -15.29
N VAL A 257 -9.94 11.92 -15.19
CA VAL A 257 -11.01 12.73 -14.57
C VAL A 257 -12.34 12.55 -15.31
N HIS A 258 -12.34 12.59 -16.64
CA HIS A 258 -13.56 12.38 -17.43
C HIS A 258 -14.14 10.97 -17.21
N LEU A 259 -13.32 9.91 -17.29
CA LEU A 259 -13.78 8.54 -17.10
C LEU A 259 -14.32 8.33 -15.68
N PHE A 260 -13.64 8.87 -14.66
CA PHE A 260 -14.12 8.83 -13.29
C PHE A 260 -15.42 9.60 -13.10
N SER A 261 -15.58 10.78 -13.72
CA SER A 261 -16.83 11.55 -13.67
C SER A 261 -17.99 10.81 -14.30
N GLN A 262 -17.75 10.12 -15.42
CA GLN A 262 -18.75 9.27 -16.08
C GLN A 262 -19.14 8.10 -15.15
N LEU A 263 -18.16 7.33 -14.66
CA LEU A 263 -18.41 6.19 -13.78
C LEU A 263 -19.12 6.64 -12.49
N SER A 264 -18.77 7.81 -11.93
CA SER A 264 -19.47 8.40 -10.79
C SER A 264 -20.93 8.72 -11.10
N SER A 265 -21.22 9.26 -12.29
CA SER A 265 -22.60 9.51 -12.73
C SER A 265 -23.39 8.25 -13.10
N GLU A 266 -22.72 7.12 -13.36
CA GLU A 266 -23.34 5.82 -13.57
C GLU A 266 -23.59 5.11 -12.22
N LEU A 267 -22.67 5.22 -11.23
CA LEU A 267 -22.84 4.68 -9.87
C LEU A 267 -23.91 5.40 -9.04
N LEU A 268 -24.03 6.73 -9.22
CA LEU A 268 -24.93 7.59 -8.44
C LEU A 268 -26.29 7.80 -9.14
N GLN A 269 -26.71 6.88 -10.01
CA GLN A 269 -28.03 6.91 -10.63
C GLN A 269 -29.10 6.46 -9.63
N ASP A 270 -30.23 7.18 -9.61
CA ASP A 270 -31.44 6.71 -8.94
C ASP A 270 -31.85 5.36 -9.54
N GLU A 271 -32.20 4.39 -8.69
CA GLU A 271 -32.62 3.03 -9.05
C GLU A 271 -31.58 2.16 -9.80
N ILE A 272 -30.28 2.33 -9.53
CA ILE A 272 -29.25 1.38 -10.02
C ILE A 272 -29.52 -0.07 -9.56
N SER A 273 -29.48 -1.03 -10.50
CA SER A 273 -29.60 -2.45 -10.18
C SER A 273 -28.35 -2.99 -9.46
N VAL A 274 -28.52 -3.98 -8.59
CA VAL A 274 -27.41 -4.59 -7.82
C VAL A 274 -26.33 -5.16 -8.74
N GLU A 275 -26.71 -5.73 -9.89
CA GLU A 275 -25.77 -6.23 -10.91
C GLU A 275 -24.95 -5.09 -11.54
N ASN A 276 -25.60 -4.00 -11.97
CA ASN A 276 -24.90 -2.84 -12.54
C ASN A 276 -23.97 -2.18 -11.51
N LEU A 277 -24.43 -2.06 -10.25
CA LEU A 277 -23.64 -1.57 -9.14
C LEU A 277 -22.38 -2.42 -8.93
N TYR A 278 -22.52 -3.75 -8.91
CA TYR A 278 -21.39 -4.67 -8.77
C TYR A 278 -20.39 -4.54 -9.93
N LEU A 279 -20.88 -4.48 -11.18
CA LEU A 279 -20.03 -4.34 -12.37
C LEU A 279 -19.26 -3.01 -12.39
N LEU A 280 -19.94 -1.87 -12.16
CA LEU A 280 -19.31 -0.54 -12.12
C LEU A 280 -18.32 -0.40 -10.95
N LEU A 281 -18.62 -1.00 -9.80
CA LEU A 281 -17.73 -0.98 -8.66
C LEU A 281 -16.49 -1.86 -8.87
N GLN A 282 -16.64 -3.00 -9.54
CA GLN A 282 -15.51 -3.83 -9.97
C GLN A 282 -14.63 -3.10 -10.99
N GLU A 283 -15.21 -2.40 -11.97
CA GLU A 283 -14.46 -1.53 -12.90
C GLU A 283 -13.67 -0.46 -12.13
N LEU A 284 -14.33 0.25 -11.21
CA LEU A 284 -13.71 1.27 -10.36
C LEU A 284 -12.52 0.72 -9.56
N LYS A 285 -12.70 -0.44 -8.93
CA LYS A 285 -11.66 -1.12 -8.15
C LYS A 285 -10.46 -1.52 -9.01
N THR A 286 -10.69 -2.18 -10.13
CA THR A 286 -9.62 -2.62 -11.05
C THR A 286 -8.88 -1.43 -11.66
N ALA A 287 -9.58 -0.36 -12.03
CA ALA A 287 -8.95 0.87 -12.49
C ALA A 287 -8.10 1.53 -11.37
N ALA A 288 -8.61 1.58 -10.13
CA ALA A 288 -7.93 2.18 -8.99
C ALA A 288 -6.64 1.44 -8.58
N GLN A 289 -6.59 0.11 -8.71
CA GLN A 289 -5.40 -0.71 -8.43
C GLN A 289 -4.15 -0.26 -9.20
N HIS A 290 -4.33 0.24 -10.43
CA HIS A 290 -3.23 0.65 -11.30
C HIS A 290 -3.11 2.17 -11.46
N ASN A 291 -4.22 2.90 -11.35
CA ASN A 291 -4.26 4.35 -11.57
C ASN A 291 -4.32 5.14 -10.24
N ILE A 292 -3.18 5.69 -9.83
CA ILE A 292 -3.11 6.58 -8.65
C ILE A 292 -3.80 7.93 -8.86
N THR A 293 -3.84 8.42 -10.10
CA THR A 293 -4.56 9.65 -10.43
C THR A 293 -6.05 9.48 -10.16
N LEU A 294 -6.63 8.33 -10.54
CA LEU A 294 -8.01 7.98 -10.20
C LEU A 294 -8.25 8.01 -8.69
N ARG A 295 -7.39 7.36 -7.89
CA ARG A 295 -7.50 7.37 -6.40
C ARG A 295 -7.46 8.79 -5.83
N ARG A 296 -6.63 9.69 -6.37
CA ARG A 296 -6.61 11.11 -5.98
C ARG A 296 -7.88 11.87 -6.39
N VAL A 297 -8.45 11.57 -7.56
CA VAL A 297 -9.70 12.18 -8.04
C VAL A 297 -10.88 11.71 -7.20
N PHE A 298 -10.95 10.42 -6.83
CA PHE A 298 -11.94 9.86 -5.92
C PHE A 298 -12.05 10.67 -4.62
N TRP A 299 -10.93 10.95 -3.96
CA TRP A 299 -10.96 11.74 -2.72
C TRP A 299 -11.39 13.20 -2.88
N ARG A 300 -11.33 13.75 -4.09
CA ARG A 300 -11.84 15.11 -4.40
C ARG A 300 -13.32 15.13 -4.72
N SER A 301 -13.91 13.97 -5.00
CA SER A 301 -15.33 13.77 -5.29
C SER A 301 -15.99 13.03 -4.13
N SER A 302 -16.44 13.78 -3.12
CA SER A 302 -16.99 13.24 -1.87
C SER A 302 -18.10 12.21 -2.07
N GLU A 303 -18.95 12.40 -3.07
CA GLU A 303 -20.21 11.68 -3.23
C GLU A 303 -20.05 10.17 -3.35
N VAL A 304 -19.10 9.69 -4.16
CA VAL A 304 -18.88 8.23 -4.34
C VAL A 304 -18.40 7.59 -3.03
N CYS A 305 -17.56 8.27 -2.25
CA CYS A 305 -17.10 7.74 -0.97
C CYS A 305 -18.25 7.69 0.07
N ILE A 306 -19.11 8.72 0.10
CA ILE A 306 -20.29 8.77 0.98
C ILE A 306 -21.28 7.68 0.60
N PHE A 307 -21.58 7.54 -0.70
CA PHE A 307 -22.42 6.49 -1.26
C PHE A 307 -21.92 5.09 -0.88
N LEU A 308 -20.65 4.77 -1.13
CA LEU A 308 -20.10 3.45 -0.82
C LEU A 308 -20.20 3.10 0.67
N VAL A 309 -19.94 4.06 1.58
CA VAL A 309 -20.11 3.82 3.03
C VAL A 309 -21.59 3.60 3.40
N GLN A 310 -22.50 4.35 2.78
CA GLN A 310 -23.94 4.18 3.00
C GLN A 310 -24.44 2.83 2.49
N THR A 311 -24.09 2.44 1.26
CA THR A 311 -24.45 1.13 0.68
C THR A 311 -23.88 -0.03 1.50
N LEU A 312 -22.67 0.11 2.05
CA LEU A 312 -22.09 -0.88 2.96
C LEU A 312 -22.91 -1.03 4.24
N GLU A 313 -23.26 0.09 4.88
CA GLU A 313 -24.13 0.06 6.06
C GLU A 313 -25.49 -0.57 5.74
N GLU A 314 -26.18 -0.14 4.68
CA GLU A 314 -27.48 -0.66 4.27
C GLU A 314 -27.43 -2.18 3.97
N SER A 315 -26.36 -2.64 3.33
CA SER A 315 -26.13 -4.07 3.03
C SER A 315 -25.97 -4.93 4.29
N LEU A 316 -25.38 -4.37 5.36
CA LEU A 316 -25.08 -5.09 6.61
C LEU A 316 -26.14 -4.87 7.71
N HIS A 317 -26.88 -3.77 7.68
CA HIS A 317 -27.85 -3.38 8.73
C HIS A 317 -29.01 -4.38 8.86
N SER A 318 -29.38 -5.03 7.74
CA SER A 318 -30.36 -6.12 7.71
C SER A 318 -30.04 -7.28 8.68
N CYS A 319 -28.77 -7.45 9.06
CA CYS A 319 -28.29 -8.55 9.92
C CYS A 319 -28.02 -8.13 11.37
N GLN A 320 -28.17 -6.84 11.71
CA GLN A 320 -28.01 -6.34 13.09
C GLN A 320 -29.27 -6.60 13.96
N SER A 321 -30.35 -7.12 13.36
CA SER A 321 -31.56 -7.56 14.06
C SER A 321 -31.45 -9.01 14.54
N PRO A 322 -32.09 -9.39 15.67
CA PRO A 322 -32.01 -10.76 16.21
C PRO A 322 -32.63 -11.78 15.25
N GLY A 323 -31.77 -12.53 14.55
CA GLY A 323 -32.16 -13.55 13.57
C GLY A 323 -31.83 -13.21 12.11
N GLY A 324 -31.28 -12.03 11.82
CA GLY A 324 -30.83 -11.67 10.48
C GLY A 324 -29.59 -12.47 10.05
N VAL A 325 -29.61 -13.03 8.84
CA VAL A 325 -28.50 -13.79 8.23
C VAL A 325 -28.12 -13.11 6.92
N TYR A 326 -26.82 -12.89 6.70
CA TYR A 326 -26.35 -12.25 5.47
C TYR A 326 -26.71 -13.06 4.23
N THR A 327 -27.16 -12.39 3.16
CA THR A 327 -27.24 -13.01 1.83
C THR A 327 -25.87 -13.08 1.17
N ALA A 328 -25.67 -14.04 0.27
CA ALA A 328 -24.42 -14.15 -0.48
C ALA A 328 -24.15 -12.86 -1.29
N ASP A 329 -25.19 -12.29 -1.90
CA ASP A 329 -25.11 -11.05 -2.68
C ASP A 329 -24.73 -9.83 -1.81
N GLN A 330 -25.31 -9.71 -0.60
CA GLN A 330 -24.92 -8.68 0.36
C GLN A 330 -23.46 -8.81 0.77
N LEU A 331 -22.96 -10.03 1.03
CA LEU A 331 -21.55 -10.25 1.36
C LEU A 331 -20.66 -9.93 0.16
N LEU A 332 -20.97 -10.42 -1.05
CA LEU A 332 -20.22 -10.13 -2.28
C LEU A 332 -20.11 -8.63 -2.56
N LEU A 333 -21.21 -7.88 -2.42
CA LEU A 333 -21.20 -6.42 -2.55
C LEU A 333 -20.38 -5.75 -1.44
N SER A 334 -20.54 -6.20 -0.19
CA SER A 334 -19.81 -5.64 0.97
C SER A 334 -18.28 -5.89 0.87
N ILE A 335 -17.87 -7.10 0.49
CA ILE A 335 -16.47 -7.46 0.16
C ILE A 335 -15.94 -6.49 -0.91
N LEU A 336 -16.70 -6.30 -1.99
CA LEU A 336 -16.29 -5.46 -3.10
C LEU A 336 -16.16 -3.99 -2.68
N ILE A 337 -17.10 -3.44 -1.91
CA ILE A 337 -17.04 -2.07 -1.37
C ILE A 337 -15.81 -1.90 -0.47
N VAL A 338 -15.64 -2.76 0.52
CA VAL A 338 -14.55 -2.64 1.51
C VAL A 338 -13.18 -2.77 0.84
N GLN A 339 -13.02 -3.73 -0.08
CA GLN A 339 -11.78 -3.87 -0.86
C GLN A 339 -11.55 -2.66 -1.80
N THR A 340 -12.60 -2.06 -2.36
CA THR A 340 -12.48 -0.83 -3.17
C THR A 340 -12.01 0.34 -2.32
N LEU A 341 -12.63 0.55 -1.16
CA LEU A 341 -12.22 1.59 -0.20
C LEU A 341 -10.75 1.39 0.21
N ALA A 342 -10.34 0.18 0.58
CA ALA A 342 -8.95 -0.11 0.96
C ALA A 342 -7.95 0.24 -0.17
N VAL A 343 -8.29 -0.05 -1.44
CA VAL A 343 -7.49 0.37 -2.59
C VAL A 343 -7.44 1.90 -2.71
N MET A 344 -8.55 2.63 -2.47
CA MET A 344 -8.57 4.10 -2.55
C MET A 344 -7.70 4.77 -1.48
N PHE A 345 -7.58 4.20 -0.27
CA PHE A 345 -6.71 4.75 0.77
C PHE A 345 -5.21 4.68 0.41
N ARG A 346 -4.77 3.58 -0.22
CA ARG A 346 -3.35 3.33 -0.53
C ARG A 346 -2.74 4.43 -1.38
N GLU A 347 -1.50 4.82 -1.08
CA GLU A 347 -0.73 5.84 -1.78
C GLU A 347 -1.44 7.23 -1.92
N THR A 348 -2.40 7.57 -1.03
CA THR A 348 -3.10 8.87 -1.01
C THR A 348 -2.85 9.71 0.24
N GLU A 349 -1.78 9.40 0.99
CA GLU A 349 -1.31 10.08 2.20
C GLU A 349 -1.14 11.60 2.05
N THR A 350 -0.83 12.07 0.84
CA THR A 350 -0.65 13.50 0.52
C THR A 350 -1.92 14.23 0.07
N GLU A 351 -3.04 13.56 -0.16
CA GLU A 351 -4.27 14.18 -0.72
C GLU A 351 -5.12 14.81 0.41
N ALA A 352 -5.06 16.13 0.53
CA ALA A 352 -5.74 16.88 1.59
C ALA A 352 -7.27 16.68 1.61
N ALA A 353 -7.87 16.42 0.45
CA ALA A 353 -9.31 16.17 0.33
C ALA A 353 -9.75 14.92 1.12
N ARG A 354 -8.92 13.86 1.17
CA ARG A 354 -9.16 12.65 1.98
C ARG A 354 -9.33 13.00 3.46
N ILE A 355 -8.38 13.76 4.01
CA ILE A 355 -8.42 14.16 5.43
C ILE A 355 -9.60 15.11 5.68
N SER A 356 -9.87 16.05 4.78
CA SER A 356 -11.00 16.99 4.89
C SER A 356 -12.34 16.27 4.90
N LEU A 357 -12.52 15.26 4.05
CA LEU A 357 -13.75 14.46 3.97
C LEU A 357 -13.93 13.60 5.22
N LEU A 358 -12.88 12.88 5.63
CA LEU A 358 -12.96 11.96 6.77
C LEU A 358 -13.10 12.68 8.11
N SER A 359 -12.54 13.88 8.27
CA SER A 359 -12.67 14.69 9.50
C SER A 359 -13.94 15.57 9.55
N ALA A 360 -14.64 15.73 8.43
CA ALA A 360 -15.86 16.52 8.36
C ALA A 360 -16.92 16.03 9.36
N LYS A 361 -17.73 16.95 9.89
CA LYS A 361 -18.80 16.67 10.87
C LYS A 361 -18.28 15.84 12.07
N LYS A 362 -17.12 16.21 12.63
CA LYS A 362 -16.45 15.53 13.76
C LYS A 362 -16.15 14.04 13.51
N GLY A 363 -15.75 13.70 12.28
CA GLY A 363 -15.40 12.33 11.92
C GLY A 363 -16.58 11.44 11.55
N ALA A 364 -17.79 11.98 11.31
CA ALA A 364 -19.00 11.18 11.13
C ALA A 364 -18.90 10.10 10.04
N LEU A 365 -18.30 10.41 8.87
CA LEU A 365 -18.12 9.42 7.80
C LEU A 365 -17.10 8.33 8.18
N ALA A 366 -16.01 8.71 8.84
CA ALA A 366 -15.02 7.75 9.34
C ALA A 366 -15.60 6.87 10.45
N SER A 367 -16.46 7.42 11.32
CA SER A 367 -17.15 6.67 12.37
C SER A 367 -18.12 5.63 11.79
N ARG A 368 -18.92 6.03 10.80
CA ARG A 368 -19.79 5.14 10.02
C ARG A 368 -19.01 3.99 9.39
N MET A 369 -17.94 4.33 8.67
CA MET A 369 -17.04 3.36 8.05
C MET A 369 -16.42 2.40 9.08
N LEU A 370 -15.92 2.89 10.21
CA LEU A 370 -15.34 2.06 11.28
C LEU A 370 -16.35 1.07 11.87
N LEU A 371 -17.57 1.53 12.19
CA LEU A 371 -18.63 0.68 12.75
C LEU A 371 -19.07 -0.38 11.74
N ALA A 372 -19.22 -0.02 10.45
CA ALA A 372 -19.60 -0.94 9.39
C ALA A 372 -18.60 -2.09 9.19
N LEU A 373 -17.31 -1.92 9.54
CA LEU A 373 -16.30 -2.97 9.43
C LEU A 373 -16.41 -4.08 10.48
N MET A 374 -17.15 -3.87 11.57
CA MET A 374 -17.23 -4.81 12.68
C MET A 374 -18.38 -5.79 12.51
N CYS A 375 -18.09 -6.99 12.00
CA CYS A 375 -19.06 -8.08 11.90
C CYS A 375 -18.78 -9.21 12.89
N ASP A 376 -19.81 -9.97 13.24
CA ASP A 376 -19.64 -11.25 13.93
C ASP A 376 -18.94 -12.26 13.01
N PRO A 377 -17.80 -12.86 13.38
CA PRO A 377 -17.18 -13.93 12.60
C PRO A 377 -17.95 -15.26 12.67
N GLN A 378 -18.91 -15.41 13.60
CA GLN A 378 -19.70 -16.62 13.77
C GLN A 378 -21.12 -16.44 13.22
N LEU A 379 -21.43 -17.13 12.11
CA LEU A 379 -22.81 -17.33 11.69
C LEU A 379 -23.50 -18.25 12.72
N LYS A 380 -24.62 -17.81 13.29
CA LYS A 380 -25.46 -18.64 14.17
C LYS A 380 -26.05 -19.79 13.35
N THR A 381 -25.56 -21.00 13.59
CA THR A 381 -25.91 -22.22 12.86
C THR A 381 -27.34 -22.67 13.13
N CYS A 382 -28.29 -22.14 12.36
CA CYS A 382 -29.67 -22.64 12.32
C CYS A 382 -29.78 -23.84 11.35
N THR A 383 -29.16 -24.96 11.74
CA THR A 383 -29.56 -26.32 11.33
C THR A 383 -29.74 -26.59 9.83
N GLN A 384 -28.85 -26.12 8.94
CA GLN A 384 -28.86 -26.55 7.52
C GLN A 384 -27.49 -26.52 6.84
N GLY A 385 -27.02 -27.69 6.40
CA GLY A 385 -25.65 -27.88 5.88
C GLY A 385 -25.38 -27.31 4.48
N THR A 386 -24.09 -27.29 4.13
CA THR A 386 -23.49 -26.95 2.82
C THR A 386 -23.66 -25.51 2.33
N LEU A 387 -24.84 -24.88 2.45
CA LEU A 387 -25.01 -23.45 2.17
C LEU A 387 -24.30 -22.56 3.19
N ASP A 388 -24.10 -23.06 4.42
CA ASP A 388 -23.34 -22.39 5.47
C ASP A 388 -21.84 -22.26 5.12
N SER A 389 -21.23 -23.20 4.37
CA SER A 389 -19.79 -23.14 4.07
C SER A 389 -19.41 -22.08 3.03
N GLU A 390 -20.24 -21.87 2.01
CA GLU A 390 -20.04 -20.79 1.04
C GLU A 390 -20.20 -19.42 1.71
N ARG A 391 -21.25 -19.26 2.53
CA ARG A 391 -21.48 -18.04 3.32
C ARG A 391 -20.37 -17.77 4.32
N GLN A 392 -19.85 -18.79 5.01
CA GLN A 392 -18.72 -18.63 5.93
C GLN A 392 -17.44 -18.23 5.17
N THR A 393 -17.25 -18.74 3.94
CA THR A 393 -16.12 -18.33 3.08
C THR A 393 -16.24 -16.86 2.69
N LEU A 394 -17.40 -16.43 2.20
CA LEU A 394 -17.68 -15.00 1.91
C LEU A 394 -17.53 -14.11 3.15
N LEU A 395 -17.95 -14.58 4.33
CA LEU A 395 -17.76 -13.87 5.59
C LEU A 395 -16.27 -13.73 5.95
N SER A 396 -15.44 -14.76 5.73
CA SER A 396 -13.98 -14.63 5.90
C SER A 396 -13.34 -13.65 4.91
N GLU A 397 -13.71 -13.69 3.62
CA GLU A 397 -13.25 -12.70 2.64
C GLU A 397 -13.66 -11.27 3.00
N TYR A 398 -14.86 -11.12 3.58
CA TYR A 398 -15.34 -9.84 4.10
C TYR A 398 -14.47 -9.36 5.28
N LEU A 399 -14.20 -10.23 6.25
CA LEU A 399 -13.39 -9.92 7.43
C LEU A 399 -11.93 -9.58 7.07
N ASP A 400 -11.40 -10.16 6.00
CA ASP A 400 -10.06 -9.87 5.47
C ASP A 400 -10.01 -8.54 4.71
N GLY A 401 -11.07 -8.23 3.96
CA GLY A 401 -11.31 -6.89 3.44
C GLY A 401 -11.42 -5.86 4.57
N ALA A 402 -12.19 -6.17 5.61
CA ALA A 402 -12.43 -5.29 6.75
C ALA A 402 -11.15 -5.02 7.54
N CYS A 403 -10.35 -6.05 7.82
CA CYS A 403 -9.02 -5.91 8.39
C CYS A 403 -8.11 -5.04 7.50
N SER A 404 -8.15 -5.25 6.19
CA SER A 404 -7.39 -4.44 5.23
C SER A 404 -7.78 -2.96 5.26
N LEU A 405 -9.07 -2.62 5.31
CA LEU A 405 -9.53 -1.22 5.38
C LEU A 405 -9.27 -0.60 6.76
N LEU A 406 -9.46 -1.37 7.84
CA LEU A 406 -9.16 -0.92 9.20
C LEU A 406 -7.66 -0.60 9.37
N PHE A 407 -6.78 -1.41 8.79
CA PHE A 407 -5.34 -1.12 8.72
C PHE A 407 -5.05 0.23 8.05
N GLU A 408 -5.67 0.54 6.90
CA GLU A 408 -5.46 1.81 6.19
C GLU A 408 -6.02 3.02 6.99
N LEU A 409 -7.13 2.82 7.73
CA LEU A 409 -7.69 3.80 8.66
C LEU A 409 -6.77 4.05 9.86
N LEU A 410 -6.25 2.98 10.49
CA LEU A 410 -5.30 3.10 11.61
C LEU A 410 -4.00 3.78 11.16
N LEU A 411 -3.51 3.51 9.95
CA LEU A 411 -2.37 4.20 9.35
C LEU A 411 -2.62 5.72 9.22
N LEU A 412 -3.81 6.13 8.75
CA LEU A 412 -4.26 7.53 8.79
C LEU A 412 -4.31 8.08 10.23
N GLY A 413 -4.65 7.25 11.22
CA GLY A 413 -4.63 7.64 12.64
C GLY A 413 -3.23 7.93 13.20
N HIS A 414 -2.22 7.19 12.74
CA HIS A 414 -0.81 7.49 13.03
C HIS A 414 -0.34 8.77 12.32
N GLU A 415 -0.83 9.05 11.12
CA GLU A 415 -0.57 10.29 10.37
C GLU A 415 -1.18 11.53 11.08
N THR A 416 -2.40 11.44 11.59
CA THR A 416 -3.13 12.57 12.20
C THR A 416 -2.68 12.89 13.63
N ARG A 417 -2.31 11.90 14.45
CA ARG A 417 -1.85 12.08 15.85
C ARG A 417 -0.73 13.12 16.00
N ARG A 418 0.13 13.26 14.99
CA ARG A 418 1.28 14.19 15.02
C ARG A 418 0.99 15.56 14.38
N CYS A 419 -0.27 15.84 13.99
CA CYS A 419 -0.63 16.98 13.14
C CYS A 419 -1.57 18.03 13.77
N SER A 420 -2.28 17.75 14.87
CA SER A 420 -3.26 18.70 15.46
C SER A 420 -3.09 18.90 16.96
N SER A 421 -3.27 20.16 17.40
CA SER A 421 -3.30 20.59 18.81
C SER A 421 -4.73 20.87 19.30
N SER A 422 -5.75 20.38 18.59
CA SER A 422 -7.18 20.53 18.90
C SER A 422 -7.98 19.35 18.34
N GLU A 423 -9.07 19.00 19.02
CA GLU A 423 -9.95 17.81 18.89
C GLU A 423 -9.37 16.63 18.07
N THR A 424 -8.97 15.57 18.78
CA THR A 424 -8.17 14.41 18.32
C THR A 424 -8.91 13.41 17.39
N PHE A 425 -9.88 13.87 16.61
CA PHE A 425 -10.61 13.06 15.63
C PHE A 425 -9.65 12.37 14.65
N LEU A 426 -10.04 11.19 14.18
CA LEU A 426 -9.24 10.30 13.33
C LEU A 426 -7.96 9.73 13.97
N SER A 427 -7.55 10.13 15.17
CA SER A 427 -6.41 9.46 15.84
C SER A 427 -6.73 8.00 16.19
N VAL A 428 -5.70 7.15 16.29
CA VAL A 428 -5.85 5.72 16.65
C VAL A 428 -6.69 5.52 17.93
N GLY A 429 -6.44 6.31 18.97
CA GLY A 429 -7.22 6.26 20.21
C GLY A 429 -8.69 6.66 20.01
N TRP A 430 -8.98 7.67 19.17
CA TRP A 430 -10.35 8.03 18.82
C TRP A 430 -11.05 6.92 18.01
N MET A 431 -10.33 6.27 17.08
CA MET A 431 -10.89 5.15 16.31
C MET A 431 -11.30 3.99 17.24
N PHE A 432 -10.45 3.63 18.20
CA PHE A 432 -10.81 2.62 19.19
C PHE A 432 -11.95 3.05 20.12
N GLN A 433 -12.06 4.34 20.49
CA GLN A 433 -13.23 4.86 21.24
C GLN A 433 -14.53 4.76 20.45
N VAL A 434 -14.51 4.99 19.13
CA VAL A 434 -15.67 4.80 18.25
C VAL A 434 -16.07 3.33 18.17
N LEU A 435 -15.10 2.43 18.08
CA LEU A 435 -15.33 0.98 18.00
C LEU A 435 -15.76 0.35 19.34
N GLN A 436 -15.32 0.93 20.46
CA GLN A 436 -15.53 0.39 21.82
C GLN A 436 -16.96 -0.06 22.17
N PRO A 437 -18.05 0.69 21.86
CA PRO A 437 -19.42 0.25 22.15
C PRO A 437 -19.95 -0.83 21.18
N HIS A 438 -19.21 -1.20 20.13
CA HIS A 438 -19.72 -2.12 19.11
C HIS A 438 -19.72 -3.58 19.62
N PRO A 439 -20.87 -4.30 19.57
CA PRO A 439 -21.00 -5.61 20.22
C PRO A 439 -20.03 -6.67 19.70
N HIS A 440 -19.68 -6.61 18.40
CA HIS A 440 -18.80 -7.59 17.77
C HIS A 440 -17.30 -7.22 17.81
N LEU A 441 -16.89 -6.12 18.46
CA LEU A 441 -15.49 -5.68 18.49
C LEU A 441 -14.54 -6.76 19.02
N PHE A 442 -14.90 -7.40 20.15
CA PHE A 442 -14.08 -8.46 20.75
C PHE A 442 -14.05 -9.72 19.89
N SER A 443 -15.21 -10.15 19.36
CA SER A 443 -15.29 -11.31 18.45
C SER A 443 -14.47 -11.11 17.18
N PHE A 444 -14.59 -9.94 16.54
CA PHE A 444 -13.78 -9.56 15.38
C PHE A 444 -12.28 -9.60 15.73
N THR A 445 -11.88 -8.99 16.85
CA THR A 445 -10.48 -8.97 17.30
C THR A 445 -9.95 -10.38 17.55
N GLY A 446 -10.72 -11.25 18.23
CA GLY A 446 -10.37 -12.64 18.47
C GLY A 446 -10.24 -13.46 17.19
N TYR A 447 -11.10 -13.23 16.19
CA TYR A 447 -10.94 -13.82 14.86
C TYR A 447 -9.62 -13.39 14.19
N GLN A 448 -9.27 -12.09 14.23
CA GLN A 448 -7.99 -11.63 13.68
C GLN A 448 -6.79 -12.26 14.40
N VAL A 449 -6.86 -12.50 15.71
CA VAL A 449 -5.83 -13.27 16.44
C VAL A 449 -5.73 -14.71 15.93
N GLN A 450 -6.85 -15.43 15.87
CA GLN A 450 -6.89 -16.82 15.40
C GLN A 450 -6.29 -16.92 14.00
N GLN A 451 -6.63 -16.00 13.10
CA GLN A 451 -6.05 -15.96 11.76
C GLN A 451 -4.54 -15.63 11.73
N VAL A 452 -4.01 -14.88 12.70
CA VAL A 452 -2.56 -14.68 12.84
C VAL A 452 -1.89 -15.98 13.31
N VAL A 453 -2.45 -16.64 14.33
CA VAL A 453 -1.92 -17.90 14.86
C VAL A 453 -1.96 -19.02 13.82
N SER A 454 -3.08 -19.18 13.10
CA SER A 454 -3.23 -20.17 12.02
C SER A 454 -2.18 -19.98 10.92
N VAL A 455 -2.02 -18.76 10.38
CA VAL A 455 -1.01 -18.53 9.34
C VAL A 455 0.40 -18.78 9.88
N LEU A 456 0.73 -18.31 11.09
CA LEU A 456 2.06 -18.54 11.70
C LEU A 456 2.35 -20.02 12.00
N MET A 457 1.32 -20.84 12.22
CA MET A 457 1.45 -22.30 12.29
C MET A 457 1.71 -22.89 10.89
N GLU A 458 0.94 -22.50 9.88
CA GLU A 458 1.08 -22.96 8.49
C GLU A 458 2.44 -22.59 7.87
N LEU A 459 3.10 -21.50 8.32
CA LEU A 459 4.47 -21.15 7.91
C LEU A 459 5.51 -22.22 8.27
N GLN A 460 5.21 -23.12 9.22
CA GLN A 460 6.11 -24.23 9.58
C GLN A 460 6.05 -25.38 8.57
N GLU A 461 4.98 -25.44 7.76
CA GLU A 461 4.70 -26.53 6.82
C GLU A 461 4.71 -26.08 5.35
N SER A 462 4.45 -24.80 5.06
CA SER A 462 4.26 -24.31 3.70
C SER A 462 4.67 -22.85 3.48
N VAL A 463 4.99 -22.53 2.22
CA VAL A 463 5.29 -21.16 1.76
C VAL A 463 3.97 -20.39 1.57
N PRO A 464 3.70 -19.31 2.33
CA PRO A 464 2.46 -18.54 2.20
C PRO A 464 2.38 -17.83 0.84
N SER A 465 1.16 -17.60 0.36
CA SER A 465 0.94 -16.70 -0.78
C SER A 465 1.36 -15.25 -0.43
N PRO A 466 1.78 -14.43 -1.41
CA PRO A 466 2.10 -13.03 -1.14
C PRO A 466 0.90 -12.25 -0.60
N LEU A 467 -0.33 -12.63 -0.97
CA LEU A 467 -1.56 -12.07 -0.43
C LEU A 467 -1.73 -12.42 1.07
N HIS A 468 -1.57 -13.68 1.46
CA HIS A 468 -1.69 -14.12 2.85
C HIS A 468 -0.63 -13.45 3.74
N LEU A 469 0.61 -13.27 3.26
CA LEU A 469 1.63 -12.58 4.05
C LEU A 469 1.33 -11.07 4.22
N VAL A 470 0.73 -10.43 3.22
CA VAL A 470 0.26 -9.03 3.35
C VAL A 470 -0.88 -8.93 4.37
N LEU A 471 -1.83 -9.86 4.36
CA LEU A 471 -2.88 -9.92 5.38
C LEU A 471 -2.29 -10.19 6.78
N LEU A 472 -1.31 -11.09 6.92
CA LEU A 472 -0.61 -11.32 8.18
C LEU A 472 0.06 -10.02 8.70
N PHE A 473 0.76 -9.28 7.84
CA PHE A 473 1.35 -7.98 8.20
C PHE A 473 0.28 -6.99 8.71
N GLN A 474 -0.84 -6.87 8.00
CA GLN A 474 -1.93 -5.96 8.35
C GLN A 474 -2.59 -6.36 9.68
N ARG A 475 -2.87 -7.66 9.88
CA ARG A 475 -3.40 -8.21 11.13
C ARG A 475 -2.45 -7.99 12.30
N CYS A 476 -1.15 -8.29 12.15
CA CYS A 476 -0.15 -8.02 13.18
C CYS A 476 -0.09 -6.52 13.53
N ARG A 477 -0.20 -5.62 12.54
CA ARG A 477 -0.23 -4.18 12.82
C ARG A 477 -1.49 -3.76 13.59
N LEU A 478 -2.66 -4.31 13.23
CA LEU A 478 -3.90 -4.11 13.97
C LEU A 478 -3.78 -4.59 15.43
N LEU A 479 -3.27 -5.81 15.67
CA LEU A 479 -3.08 -6.35 17.02
C LEU A 479 -2.11 -5.50 17.85
N LEU A 480 -1.02 -5.02 17.24
CA LEU A 480 -0.08 -4.11 17.88
C LEU A 480 -0.75 -2.78 18.27
N ASP A 481 -1.56 -2.20 17.39
CA ASP A 481 -2.31 -0.98 17.70
C ASP A 481 -3.37 -1.22 18.79
N CYS A 482 -4.04 -2.38 18.81
CA CYS A 482 -4.91 -2.79 19.91
C CYS A 482 -4.17 -2.85 21.27
N LEU A 483 -2.98 -3.46 21.30
CA LEU A 483 -2.14 -3.60 22.50
C LEU A 483 -1.62 -2.26 23.03
N GLN A 484 -1.31 -1.32 22.13
CA GLN A 484 -0.70 -0.03 22.47
C GLN A 484 -1.70 1.09 22.75
N TYR A 485 -2.90 1.08 22.13
CA TYR A 485 -3.83 2.22 22.15
C TYR A 485 -5.20 1.95 22.79
N SER A 486 -5.53 0.70 23.13
CA SER A 486 -6.78 0.36 23.82
C SER A 486 -6.51 -0.55 25.02
N SER A 487 -6.64 -0.01 26.23
CA SER A 487 -6.41 -0.80 27.47
C SER A 487 -7.35 -1.99 27.59
N GLN A 488 -8.61 -1.85 27.13
CA GLN A 488 -9.60 -2.94 27.15
C GLN A 488 -9.26 -4.05 26.14
N LEU A 489 -8.87 -3.70 24.91
CA LEU A 489 -8.44 -4.71 23.94
C LEU A 489 -7.11 -5.35 24.35
N ALA A 490 -6.17 -4.57 24.89
CA ALA A 490 -4.91 -5.10 25.41
C ALA A 490 -5.12 -6.06 26.58
N GLN A 491 -6.07 -5.78 27.48
CA GLN A 491 -6.45 -6.70 28.56
C GLN A 491 -7.09 -7.97 28.00
N TYR A 492 -8.05 -7.83 27.08
CA TYR A 492 -8.73 -8.96 26.43
C TYR A 492 -7.74 -9.89 25.71
N LEU A 493 -6.81 -9.31 24.92
CA LEU A 493 -5.77 -10.06 24.20
C LEU A 493 -4.88 -10.85 25.16
N ARG A 494 -4.40 -10.23 26.24
CA ARG A 494 -3.57 -10.91 27.25
C ARG A 494 -4.33 -11.99 28.01
N SER A 495 -5.61 -11.78 28.34
CA SER A 495 -6.36 -12.74 29.16
C SER A 495 -6.90 -13.94 28.37
N HIS A 496 -7.09 -13.83 27.05
CA HIS A 496 -7.66 -14.91 26.23
C HIS A 496 -6.64 -15.58 25.30
N PHE A 497 -5.59 -14.88 24.85
CA PHE A 497 -4.70 -15.36 23.77
C PHE A 497 -3.21 -15.41 24.13
N SER A 498 -2.79 -14.99 25.33
CA SER A 498 -1.38 -15.06 25.75
C SER A 498 -0.81 -16.49 25.66
N GLU A 499 -1.57 -17.48 26.13
CA GLU A 499 -1.19 -18.90 26.03
C GLU A 499 -1.10 -19.39 24.58
N GLU A 500 -2.02 -18.97 23.69
CA GLU A 500 -1.95 -19.32 22.27
C GLU A 500 -0.65 -18.82 21.63
N PHE A 501 -0.29 -17.54 21.86
CA PHE A 501 0.99 -17.00 21.41
C PHE A 501 2.18 -17.74 22.04
N ARG A 502 2.12 -18.05 23.34
CA ARG A 502 3.20 -18.72 24.08
C ARG A 502 3.49 -20.13 23.57
N TYR A 503 2.48 -20.88 23.12
CA TYR A 503 2.64 -22.26 22.65
C TYR A 503 2.80 -22.39 21.13
N PHE A 504 2.06 -21.61 20.35
CA PHE A 504 2.02 -21.76 18.89
C PHE A 504 3.00 -20.83 18.16
N VAL A 505 3.27 -19.64 18.69
CA VAL A 505 4.21 -18.66 18.10
C VAL A 505 5.57 -18.77 18.79
N LYS A 506 6.35 -19.79 18.40
CA LYS A 506 7.69 -20.03 18.95
C LYS A 506 8.67 -18.91 18.55
N PRO A 507 9.64 -18.54 19.41
CA PRO A 507 10.73 -17.61 19.02
C PRO A 507 11.54 -18.07 17.81
N SER A 508 11.60 -19.38 17.52
CA SER A 508 12.22 -19.90 16.30
C SER A 508 11.51 -19.40 15.03
N CYS A 509 10.20 -19.14 15.06
CA CYS A 509 9.44 -18.62 13.93
C CYS A 509 9.80 -17.18 13.55
N THR A 510 10.65 -16.48 14.33
CA THR A 510 11.14 -15.13 14.00
C THR A 510 12.55 -15.12 13.40
N GLN A 511 13.16 -16.30 13.21
CA GLN A 511 14.40 -16.43 12.43
C GLN A 511 14.13 -16.17 10.94
N GLU A 512 15.05 -15.48 10.26
CA GLU A 512 14.88 -15.01 8.88
C GLU A 512 14.65 -16.13 7.85
N ASN A 513 15.02 -17.37 8.18
CA ASN A 513 14.89 -18.55 7.33
C ASN A 513 13.44 -19.07 7.14
N PHE A 514 12.46 -18.60 7.94
CA PHE A 514 11.10 -19.17 7.95
C PHE A 514 10.10 -18.51 6.99
N LEU A 515 10.33 -17.27 6.57
CA LEU A 515 9.43 -16.61 5.62
C LEU A 515 10.01 -16.63 4.21
N PRO A 516 9.18 -16.66 3.16
CA PRO A 516 9.64 -16.46 1.79
C PRO A 516 10.35 -15.11 1.68
N CYS A 517 11.28 -14.97 0.73
CA CYS A 517 12.02 -13.73 0.45
C CYS A 517 11.15 -12.65 -0.24
N TYR A 518 9.96 -12.39 0.31
CA TYR A 518 9.11 -11.26 -0.03
C TYR A 518 9.57 -10.01 0.73
N PRO A 519 9.47 -8.80 0.14
CA PRO A 519 9.89 -7.57 0.80
C PRO A 519 9.31 -7.39 2.20
N ILE A 520 8.03 -7.72 2.37
CA ILE A 520 7.30 -7.50 3.64
C ILE A 520 7.67 -8.46 4.77
N SER A 521 8.42 -9.54 4.51
CA SER A 521 8.70 -10.61 5.48
C SER A 521 9.41 -10.15 6.75
N LYS A 522 10.56 -9.48 6.61
CA LYS A 522 11.34 -8.98 7.77
C LYS A 522 10.57 -7.94 8.61
N PRO A 523 9.82 -6.98 8.03
CA PRO A 523 8.87 -6.16 8.77
C PRO A 523 7.78 -6.95 9.51
N THR A 524 7.20 -7.99 8.91
CA THR A 524 6.19 -8.83 9.57
C THR A 524 6.77 -9.54 10.79
N LEU A 525 7.98 -10.11 10.69
CA LEU A 525 8.65 -10.77 11.82
C LEU A 525 8.87 -9.82 13.00
N ARG A 526 9.38 -8.61 12.75
CA ARG A 526 9.54 -7.58 13.79
C ARG A 526 8.22 -7.20 14.47
N LEU A 527 7.11 -7.19 13.74
CA LEU A 527 5.78 -6.96 14.34
C LEU A 527 5.39 -8.13 15.27
N VAL A 528 5.63 -9.38 14.86
CA VAL A 528 5.37 -10.57 15.69
C VAL A 528 6.21 -10.54 16.97
N GLU A 529 7.51 -10.23 16.88
CA GLU A 529 8.40 -10.07 18.04
C GLU A 529 7.91 -8.98 19.01
N HIS A 530 7.45 -7.85 18.49
CA HIS A 530 6.91 -6.77 19.31
C HIS A 530 5.56 -7.15 19.96
N ILE A 531 4.70 -7.89 19.25
CA ILE A 531 3.44 -8.41 19.81
C ILE A 531 3.73 -9.39 20.94
N LEU A 532 4.64 -10.35 20.75
CA LEU A 532 5.07 -11.28 21.80
C LEU A 532 5.56 -10.53 23.05
N THR A 533 6.40 -9.51 22.86
CA THR A 533 6.94 -8.66 23.95
C THR A 533 5.87 -7.85 24.70
N LEU A 534 4.69 -7.62 24.10
CA LEU A 534 3.58 -6.91 24.73
C LEU A 534 2.47 -7.83 25.26
N MET A 535 2.44 -9.10 24.85
CA MET A 535 1.43 -10.10 25.23
C MET A 535 1.89 -11.05 26.33
N LEU A 536 3.20 -11.35 26.40
CA LEU A 536 3.85 -12.22 27.37
C LEU A 536 4.59 -11.39 28.44
#